data_AF-A0A5D9C1Y9-F1
#
_entry.id   AF-A0A5D9C1Y9-F1
#
_cell.length_a   1.000
_cell.length_b   1.000
_cell.length_c   1.000
_cell.angle_alpha   90.00
_cell.angle_beta   90.00
_cell.angle_gamma   90.00
#
_symmetry.space_group_name_H-M   'P 1'
#
loop_
_entity.id
_entity.type
_entity.pdbx_description
1 polymer ?
#
loop_
_entity_poly.entity_id
_entity_poly.type
_entity_poly.pdbx_seq_one_letter_code
_entity_poly.pdbx_strand_id
1 'polypeptide(L)'
;MALGFPMASRQKTRVSIAERISRPTPIIVLLVALCAGGVLWAQLERGAQRGVNPIDGSGSYEVSGVVVDIAARDAETARSAGWRAAQRQGWAMLWARTNGQPETAAPRLPDSTLDSIAGAIVVEHEQISAHRYIASLGVLFDRARTGELLGAKGAIRRSAPMLVIPIEWSGGAPISFELRNEWQKAWARFRSGNSPVDYVRVSGTGADPILLNAAQTRRPGRSWWRMLLDQYGAADIVVPEVSLQRQWPGGPVIGTFTARHGPDGKIIDSFTLRTETGDGLPAMLDKGAARIDAAYVRALQAGELRADPTLVVEDAPAVEEIPIDDVLGQLALAASTVVPIQVDTPDSVMLRSAEVALRGVTGITSVQTSSLALGGVSTFRVNFAGPLPALREQLISRGWQVEDAGGGLRIRRASAPPPPAPSAR
;
A
#
# COMPACT_ATOMS: atom_id res chain seq x y z
N MET A 1 43.31 -41.55 68.72
CA MET A 1 43.16 -41.57 70.18
C MET A 1 42.14 -40.50 70.54
N ALA A 2 41.13 -40.88 71.32
CA ALA A 2 39.85 -40.20 71.59
C ALA A 2 39.96 -38.67 71.83
N LEU A 3 39.15 -37.82 71.16
CA LEU A 3 37.74 -37.49 71.42
C LEU A 3 37.46 -36.99 72.85
N GLY A 4 36.88 -35.80 72.94
CA GLY A 4 35.96 -35.47 74.05
C GLY A 4 36.12 -34.07 74.63
N PHE A 5 35.38 -33.12 74.08
CA PHE A 5 34.91 -31.93 74.82
C PHE A 5 34.07 -32.37 76.03
N PRO A 6 33.97 -31.54 77.09
CA PRO A 6 32.77 -30.69 77.17
C PRO A 6 32.99 -29.35 77.88
N MET A 7 32.11 -28.37 77.65
CA MET A 7 31.59 -27.50 78.71
C MET A 7 30.37 -26.71 78.22
N ALA A 8 29.35 -26.63 79.08
CA ALA A 8 28.24 -25.69 78.95
C ALA A 8 28.61 -24.39 79.71
N SER A 9 28.47 -23.21 79.09
CA SER A 9 28.27 -21.96 79.84
C SER A 9 27.73 -20.80 78.98
N ARG A 10 26.78 -20.07 79.60
CA ARG A 10 26.50 -18.63 79.55
C ARG A 10 26.07 -17.92 78.25
N GLN A 11 24.81 -17.48 78.29
CA GLN A 11 24.36 -16.07 78.27
C GLN A 11 24.66 -15.22 77.02
N LYS A 12 23.61 -14.76 76.33
CA LYS A 12 23.54 -13.45 75.64
C LYS A 12 22.08 -13.13 75.28
N THR A 13 21.45 -12.20 76.00
CA THR A 13 21.24 -10.79 75.64
C THR A 13 20.04 -10.60 74.70
N ARG A 14 18.99 -9.99 75.24
CA ARG A 14 17.84 -9.48 74.49
C ARG A 14 18.33 -8.44 73.49
N VAL A 15 18.03 -8.63 72.20
CA VAL A 15 18.09 -7.57 71.20
C VAL A 15 16.69 -7.41 70.61
N SER A 16 16.14 -6.24 70.83
CA SER A 16 14.82 -5.77 70.44
C SER A 16 14.62 -5.75 68.92
N ILE A 17 13.42 -6.13 68.48
CA ILE A 17 12.90 -6.20 67.10
C ILE A 17 12.80 -4.81 66.40
N ALA A 18 13.35 -3.75 67.00
CA ALA A 18 13.11 -2.37 66.59
C ALA A 18 14.02 -1.82 65.47
N GLU A 19 15.02 -2.55 64.98
CA GLU A 19 15.98 -2.03 63.97
C GLU A 19 15.74 -2.47 62.52
N ARG A 20 14.61 -3.10 62.19
CA ARG A 20 14.36 -3.60 60.82
C ARG A 20 13.54 -2.67 59.91
N ILE A 21 13.25 -1.44 60.33
CA ILE A 21 12.37 -0.50 59.61
C ILE A 21 13.10 0.77 59.10
N SER A 22 14.41 0.93 59.34
CA SER A 22 15.12 2.20 59.03
C SER A 22 16.01 2.20 57.78
N ARG A 23 15.79 1.34 56.79
CA ARG A 23 16.49 1.44 55.50
C ARG A 23 15.55 2.01 54.43
N PRO A 24 15.78 3.23 53.91
CA PRO A 24 14.93 3.85 52.86
C PRO A 24 15.16 3.25 51.46
N THR A 25 16.08 2.29 51.32
CA THR A 25 16.42 1.65 50.05
C THR A 25 15.27 0.93 49.32
N PRO A 26 14.31 0.24 49.98
CA PRO A 26 13.23 -0.40 49.24
C PRO A 26 12.20 0.61 48.70
N ILE A 27 12.03 1.76 49.37
CA ILE A 27 11.11 2.82 48.94
C ILE A 27 11.67 3.56 47.73
N ILE A 28 12.98 3.81 47.70
CA ILE A 28 13.65 4.46 46.55
C ILE A 28 13.60 3.56 45.31
N VAL A 29 13.83 2.25 45.46
CA VAL A 29 13.72 1.30 44.34
C VAL A 29 12.28 1.21 43.82
N LEU A 30 11.29 1.21 44.71
CA LEU A 30 9.88 1.23 44.32
C LEU A 30 9.51 2.52 43.59
N LEU A 31 9.98 3.68 44.05
CA LEU A 31 9.77 4.98 43.40
C LEU A 31 10.46 5.07 42.03
N VAL A 32 11.69 4.56 41.90
CA VAL A 32 12.38 4.50 40.61
C VAL A 32 11.68 3.54 39.64
N ALA A 33 11.18 2.40 40.13
CA ALA A 33 10.40 1.46 39.31
C ALA A 33 9.03 2.03 38.89
N LEU A 34 8.35 2.76 39.79
CA LEU A 34 7.09 3.48 39.47
C LEU A 34 7.34 4.64 38.49
N CYS A 35 8.43 5.39 38.65
CA CYS A 35 8.82 6.44 37.71
C CYS A 35 9.23 5.85 36.35
N ALA A 36 9.98 4.74 36.30
CA ALA A 36 10.33 4.07 35.06
C ALA A 36 9.11 3.45 34.37
N GLY A 37 8.18 2.87 35.13
CA GLY A 37 6.88 2.41 34.64
C GLY A 37 6.01 3.56 34.11
N GLY A 38 6.00 4.71 34.78
CA GLY A 38 5.30 5.92 34.34
C GLY A 38 5.92 6.57 33.08
N VAL A 39 7.24 6.52 32.92
CA VAL A 39 7.92 6.98 31.69
C VAL A 39 7.61 6.09 30.48
N LEU A 40 7.46 4.77 30.69
CA LEU A 40 7.03 3.84 29.64
C LEU A 40 5.54 3.99 29.30
N TRP A 41 4.68 4.25 30.29
CA TRP A 41 3.25 4.54 30.06
C TRP A 41 3.01 5.89 29.37
N ALA A 42 3.80 6.92 29.70
CA ALA A 42 3.72 8.24 29.05
C ALA A 42 4.12 8.27 27.57
N GLN A 43 4.73 7.19 27.04
CA GLN A 43 4.91 7.01 25.59
C GLN A 43 3.66 6.45 24.89
N LEU A 44 2.84 5.66 25.57
CA LEU A 44 1.61 5.10 25.01
C LEU A 44 0.47 6.14 24.97
N GLU A 45 0.38 7.03 25.96
CA GLU A 45 -0.65 8.08 25.99
C GLU A 45 -0.45 9.21 24.97
N ARG A 46 0.79 9.48 24.53
CA ARG A 46 1.04 10.44 23.43
C ARG A 46 0.58 9.93 22.06
N GLY A 47 0.32 8.63 21.91
CA GLY A 47 -0.31 8.07 20.71
C GLY A 47 -1.77 8.52 20.53
N ALA A 48 -2.46 8.89 21.62
CA ALA A 48 -3.86 9.26 21.60
C ALA A 48 -4.13 10.72 21.16
N GLN A 49 -3.11 11.52 20.84
CA GLN A 49 -3.25 12.91 20.39
C GLN A 49 -2.82 13.14 18.94
N ARG A 50 -2.40 12.07 18.24
CA ARG A 50 -1.99 12.11 16.83
C ARG A 50 -2.96 11.33 15.96
N GLY A 51 -3.15 11.81 14.74
CA GLY A 51 -3.94 11.11 13.75
C GLY A 51 -5.46 11.15 13.99
N VAL A 52 -6.25 11.17 12.93
CA VAL A 52 -7.70 10.92 12.95
C VAL A 52 -7.93 9.80 11.97
N ASN A 53 -8.43 8.67 12.46
CA ASN A 53 -8.67 7.53 11.60
C ASN A 53 -9.78 7.87 10.61
N PRO A 54 -9.57 7.69 9.29
CA PRO A 54 -10.62 7.91 8.30
C PRO A 54 -11.83 7.04 8.61
N ILE A 55 -13.02 7.62 8.52
CA ILE A 55 -14.26 6.86 8.55
C ILE A 55 -14.49 6.42 7.10
N ASP A 56 -14.21 5.16 6.81
CA ASP A 56 -14.56 4.60 5.51
C ASP A 56 -16.06 4.35 5.46
N GLY A 57 -16.74 5.17 4.66
CA GLY A 57 -18.10 4.89 4.21
C GLY A 57 -18.03 3.70 3.28
N SER A 58 -18.38 2.52 3.80
CA SER A 58 -18.60 1.29 3.04
C SER A 58 -19.34 1.57 1.73
N GLY A 59 -18.62 1.57 0.60
CA GLY A 59 -19.11 1.42 -0.78
C GLY A 59 -20.49 1.96 -1.16
N SER A 60 -21.01 3.02 -0.55
CA SER A 60 -22.42 3.44 -0.70
C SER A 60 -22.49 4.91 -1.10
N TYR A 61 -23.37 5.22 -2.06
CA TYR A 61 -23.73 6.58 -2.42
C TYR A 61 -24.53 7.23 -1.31
N GLU A 62 -24.08 8.37 -0.81
CA GLU A 62 -24.80 9.15 0.19
C GLU A 62 -25.44 10.36 -0.45
N VAL A 63 -26.72 10.54 -0.14
CA VAL A 63 -27.45 11.77 -0.41
C VAL A 63 -27.92 12.35 0.91
N SER A 64 -27.25 13.40 1.36
CA SER A 64 -27.59 14.16 2.57
C SER A 64 -28.53 15.32 2.26
N GLY A 65 -29.19 15.85 3.30
CA GLY A 65 -30.05 17.03 3.19
C GLY A 65 -31.41 16.76 2.53
N VAL A 66 -31.92 15.53 2.61
CA VAL A 66 -33.26 15.20 2.14
C VAL A 66 -34.28 15.63 3.19
N VAL A 67 -34.96 16.75 2.93
CA VAL A 67 -35.99 17.29 3.84
C VAL A 67 -37.34 16.66 3.51
N VAL A 68 -37.98 16.06 4.50
CA VAL A 68 -39.31 15.48 4.39
C VAL A 68 -40.28 16.11 5.38
N ASP A 69 -41.51 16.32 4.93
CA ASP A 69 -42.63 16.83 5.72
C ASP A 69 -43.90 16.12 5.28
N ILE A 70 -44.38 15.19 6.11
CA ILE A 70 -45.53 14.35 5.78
C ILE A 70 -46.54 14.36 6.92
N ALA A 71 -47.81 14.56 6.57
CA ALA A 71 -48.93 14.35 7.46
C ALA A 71 -49.61 13.00 7.19
N ALA A 72 -49.97 12.27 8.26
CA ALA A 72 -50.72 11.02 8.17
C ALA A 72 -51.67 10.85 9.38
N ARG A 73 -52.52 9.82 9.32
CA ARG A 73 -53.52 9.53 10.36
C ARG A 73 -52.92 9.19 11.72
N ASP A 74 -51.65 8.75 11.76
CA ASP A 74 -50.91 8.40 12.97
C ASP A 74 -49.40 8.65 12.75
N ALA A 75 -48.66 8.81 13.84
CA ALA A 75 -47.24 9.15 13.83
C ALA A 75 -46.37 8.12 13.09
N GLU A 76 -46.67 6.82 13.26
CA GLU A 76 -45.89 5.73 12.66
C GLU A 76 -46.09 5.66 11.14
N THR A 77 -47.34 5.86 10.69
CA THR A 77 -47.67 5.97 9.27
C THR A 77 -47.02 7.21 8.65
N ALA A 78 -47.00 8.34 9.37
CA ALA A 78 -46.31 9.56 8.90
C ALA A 78 -44.79 9.32 8.75
N ARG A 79 -44.18 8.64 9.72
CA ARG A 79 -42.75 8.30 9.72
C ARG A 79 -42.38 7.37 8.58
N SER A 80 -43.08 6.24 8.44
CA SER A 80 -42.81 5.27 7.38
C SER A 80 -43.04 5.85 5.98
N ALA A 81 -44.06 6.71 5.81
CA ALA A 81 -44.24 7.47 4.58
C ALA A 81 -43.10 8.47 4.35
N GLY A 82 -42.60 9.11 5.42
CA GLY A 82 -41.47 10.02 5.39
C GLY A 82 -40.21 9.35 4.85
N TRP A 83 -39.90 8.15 5.33
CA TRP A 83 -38.76 7.37 4.87
C TRP A 83 -38.87 6.97 3.39
N ARG A 84 -40.06 6.53 2.93
CA ARG A 84 -40.30 6.24 1.50
C ARG A 84 -40.17 7.48 0.62
N ALA A 85 -40.66 8.62 1.09
CA ALA A 85 -40.49 9.89 0.38
C ALA A 85 -39.01 10.30 0.32
N ALA A 86 -38.27 10.12 1.42
CA ALA A 86 -36.85 10.42 1.47
C ALA A 86 -36.05 9.55 0.50
N GLN A 87 -36.35 8.26 0.38
CA GLN A 87 -35.72 7.38 -0.61
C GLN A 87 -36.02 7.84 -2.05
N ARG A 88 -37.27 8.21 -2.37
CA ARG A 88 -37.64 8.72 -3.71
C ARG A 88 -36.90 10.01 -4.06
N GLN A 89 -36.89 10.97 -3.14
CA GLN A 89 -36.21 12.24 -3.33
C GLN A 89 -34.68 12.06 -3.37
N GLY A 90 -34.14 11.24 -2.47
CA GLY A 90 -32.72 10.88 -2.45
C GLY A 90 -32.26 10.24 -3.76
N TRP A 91 -33.06 9.34 -4.34
CA TRP A 91 -32.77 8.75 -5.65
C TRP A 91 -32.76 9.81 -6.76
N ALA A 92 -33.74 10.72 -6.78
CA ALA A 92 -33.79 11.78 -7.78
C ALA A 92 -32.57 12.71 -7.70
N MET A 93 -32.16 13.09 -6.48
CA MET A 93 -30.96 13.89 -6.21
C MET A 93 -29.68 13.14 -6.62
N LEU A 94 -29.58 11.83 -6.35
CA LEU A 94 -28.44 11.01 -6.77
C LEU A 94 -28.35 10.96 -8.29
N TRP A 95 -29.45 10.62 -8.97
CA TRP A 95 -29.50 10.49 -10.41
C TRP A 95 -29.20 11.83 -11.12
N ALA A 96 -29.74 12.93 -10.60
CA ALA A 96 -29.47 14.28 -11.09
C ALA A 96 -27.98 14.62 -11.01
N ARG A 97 -27.36 14.34 -9.86
CA ARG A 97 -25.92 14.56 -9.65
C ARG A 97 -25.06 13.70 -10.58
N THR A 98 -25.44 12.45 -10.79
CA THR A 98 -24.68 11.52 -11.64
C THR A 98 -24.82 11.85 -13.13
N ASN A 99 -26.00 12.24 -13.59
CA ASN A 99 -26.28 12.47 -15.02
C ASN A 99 -26.19 13.94 -15.44
N GLY A 100 -25.99 14.87 -14.50
CA GLY A 100 -25.94 16.31 -14.78
C GLY A 100 -27.27 16.86 -15.31
N GLN A 101 -28.38 16.25 -14.91
CA GLN A 101 -29.74 16.56 -15.35
C GLN A 101 -30.59 17.01 -14.15
N PRO A 102 -31.72 17.72 -14.36
CA PRO A 102 -32.59 18.10 -13.25
C PRO A 102 -33.22 16.87 -12.58
N GLU A 103 -33.53 16.97 -11.28
CA GLU A 103 -34.15 15.90 -10.48
C GLU A 103 -35.47 15.37 -11.08
N THR A 104 -36.18 16.22 -11.82
CA THR A 104 -37.45 15.86 -12.49
C THR A 104 -37.27 14.88 -13.64
N ALA A 105 -36.06 14.76 -14.21
CA ALA A 105 -35.74 13.82 -15.27
C ALA A 105 -35.36 12.43 -14.74
N ALA A 106 -35.25 12.26 -13.42
CA ALA A 106 -34.89 10.98 -12.82
C ALA A 106 -35.96 9.90 -13.10
N PRO A 107 -35.55 8.67 -13.47
CA PRO A 107 -36.47 7.56 -13.63
C PRO A 107 -37.24 7.30 -12.33
N ARG A 108 -38.57 7.21 -12.42
CA ARG A 108 -39.38 6.82 -11.26
C ARG A 108 -39.24 5.32 -11.04
N LEU A 109 -38.61 4.96 -9.92
CA LEU A 109 -38.50 3.58 -9.46
C LEU A 109 -39.68 3.24 -8.53
N PRO A 110 -40.18 1.99 -8.54
CA PRO A 110 -41.15 1.56 -7.54
C PRO A 110 -40.49 1.48 -6.16
N ASP A 111 -41.29 1.70 -5.11
CA ASP A 111 -40.81 1.72 -3.72
C ASP A 111 -40.06 0.43 -3.34
N SER A 112 -40.48 -0.74 -3.86
CA SER A 112 -39.79 -2.02 -3.63
C SER A 112 -38.37 -2.06 -4.22
N THR A 113 -38.15 -1.41 -5.36
CA THR A 113 -36.79 -1.28 -5.93
C THR A 113 -35.97 -0.31 -5.09
N LEU A 114 -36.56 0.81 -4.66
CA LEU A 114 -35.88 1.78 -3.79
C LEU A 114 -35.45 1.16 -2.46
N ASP A 115 -36.31 0.34 -1.84
CA ASP A 115 -35.99 -0.42 -0.64
C ASP A 115 -34.87 -1.45 -0.90
N SER A 116 -34.83 -2.05 -2.08
CA SER A 116 -33.77 -3.01 -2.44
C SER A 116 -32.41 -2.37 -2.68
N ILE A 117 -32.33 -1.06 -2.96
CA ILE A 117 -31.08 -0.34 -3.22
C ILE A 117 -30.67 0.57 -2.05
N ALA A 118 -31.61 1.01 -1.23
CA ALA A 118 -31.34 1.76 -0.02
C ALA A 118 -30.75 0.83 1.06
N GLY A 119 -29.48 1.05 1.42
CA GLY A 119 -28.81 0.28 2.47
C GLY A 119 -29.11 0.80 3.87
N ALA A 120 -29.23 2.13 4.04
CA ALA A 120 -29.52 2.75 5.33
C ALA A 120 -30.07 4.17 5.17
N ILE A 121 -30.80 4.62 6.20
CA ILE A 121 -31.25 6.02 6.34
C ILE A 121 -30.58 6.58 7.60
N VAL A 122 -29.85 7.68 7.43
CA VAL A 122 -29.21 8.45 8.50
C VAL A 122 -30.17 9.56 8.91
N VAL A 123 -30.52 9.61 10.19
CA VAL A 123 -31.39 10.66 10.72
C VAL A 123 -30.53 11.81 11.22
N GLU A 124 -30.61 12.97 10.58
CA GLU A 124 -29.88 14.17 11.00
C GLU A 124 -30.69 14.96 12.03
N HIS A 125 -31.95 15.25 11.70
CA HIS A 125 -32.90 15.91 12.59
C HIS A 125 -34.28 15.30 12.40
N GLU A 126 -34.99 14.99 13.48
CA GLU A 126 -36.30 14.34 13.42
C GLU A 126 -37.26 14.98 14.44
N GLN A 127 -38.46 15.32 13.97
CA GLN A 127 -39.57 15.82 14.78
C GLN A 127 -40.83 15.03 14.44
N ILE A 128 -41.40 14.39 15.47
CA ILE A 128 -42.59 13.55 15.34
C ILE A 128 -43.71 14.18 16.17
N SER A 129 -44.83 14.44 15.51
CA SER A 129 -46.09 14.86 16.14
C SER A 129 -47.14 13.75 16.02
N ALA A 130 -48.34 13.96 16.55
CA ALA A 130 -49.42 12.97 16.49
C ALA A 130 -49.79 12.55 15.05
N HIS A 131 -49.70 13.50 14.11
CA HIS A 131 -50.11 13.32 12.71
C HIS A 131 -49.12 13.88 11.70
N ARG A 132 -47.91 14.30 12.12
CA ARG A 132 -46.94 14.95 11.23
C ARG A 132 -45.52 14.50 11.52
N TYR A 133 -44.75 14.28 10.48
CA TYR A 133 -43.35 13.87 10.50
C TYR A 133 -42.52 14.88 9.71
N ILE A 134 -41.60 15.57 10.39
CA ILE A 134 -40.66 16.52 9.77
C ILE A 134 -39.25 16.04 10.08
N ALA A 135 -38.44 15.79 9.04
CA ALA A 135 -37.07 15.34 9.23
C ALA A 135 -36.11 15.82 8.15
N SER A 136 -34.83 15.99 8.52
CA SER A 136 -33.70 16.02 7.58
C SER A 136 -33.03 14.66 7.62
N LEU A 137 -33.00 13.99 6.48
CA LEU A 137 -32.53 12.61 6.34
C LEU A 137 -31.39 12.54 5.33
N GLY A 138 -30.44 11.66 5.60
CA GLY A 138 -29.45 11.18 4.64
C GLY A 138 -29.83 9.77 4.17
N VAL A 139 -29.80 9.51 2.87
CA VAL A 139 -30.07 8.17 2.32
C VAL A 139 -28.77 7.59 1.77
N LEU A 140 -28.43 6.38 2.24
CA LEU A 140 -27.29 5.59 1.77
C LEU A 140 -27.78 4.54 0.77
N PHE A 141 -27.37 4.65 -0.47
CA PHE A 141 -27.65 3.74 -1.55
C PHE A 141 -26.44 2.82 -1.79
N ASP A 142 -26.68 1.52 -1.85
CA ASP A 142 -25.65 0.55 -2.17
C ASP A 142 -25.11 0.77 -3.59
N ARG A 143 -23.80 0.98 -3.74
CA ARG A 143 -23.22 1.31 -5.04
C ARG A 143 -23.40 0.22 -6.08
N ALA A 144 -23.22 -1.05 -5.71
CA ALA A 144 -23.21 -2.14 -6.67
C ALA A 144 -24.58 -2.25 -7.33
N ARG A 145 -25.64 -2.23 -6.50
CA ARG A 145 -27.03 -2.30 -6.97
C ARG A 145 -27.49 -1.03 -7.67
N THR A 146 -27.08 0.13 -7.15
CA THR A 146 -27.53 1.44 -7.66
C THR A 146 -26.81 1.83 -8.96
N GLY A 147 -25.56 1.40 -9.14
CA GLY A 147 -24.74 1.72 -10.30
C GLY A 147 -25.33 1.21 -11.62
N GLU A 148 -25.96 0.03 -11.61
CA GLU A 148 -26.67 -0.53 -12.77
C GLU A 148 -27.85 0.35 -13.19
N LEU A 149 -28.63 0.82 -12.20
CA LEU A 149 -29.83 1.65 -12.43
C LEU A 149 -29.52 3.09 -12.83
N LEU A 150 -28.36 3.62 -12.39
CA LEU A 150 -27.90 4.95 -12.81
C LEU A 150 -27.53 4.98 -14.30
N GLY A 151 -27.52 3.83 -14.98
CA GLY A 151 -27.30 3.76 -16.42
C GLY A 151 -25.92 4.27 -16.78
N ALA A 152 -24.89 3.88 -16.01
CA ALA A 152 -23.50 4.24 -16.20
C ALA A 152 -22.96 3.75 -17.56
N LYS A 153 -23.45 4.35 -18.65
CA LYS A 153 -22.85 4.34 -19.98
C LYS A 153 -21.64 5.26 -19.92
N GLY A 154 -20.58 4.72 -19.34
CA GLY A 154 -19.34 5.41 -19.08
C GLY A 154 -18.77 4.85 -17.81
N ALA A 155 -17.73 4.01 -17.94
CA ALA A 155 -16.83 3.80 -16.83
C ALA A 155 -16.44 5.19 -16.33
N ILE A 156 -16.90 5.57 -15.14
CA ILE A 156 -16.51 6.84 -14.52
C ILE A 156 -14.99 6.76 -14.44
N ARG A 157 -14.30 7.56 -15.25
CA ARG A 157 -12.84 7.58 -15.30
C ARG A 157 -12.38 7.92 -13.88
N ARG A 158 -11.86 6.92 -13.18
CA ARG A 158 -11.32 7.07 -11.83
C ARG A 158 -9.89 7.58 -11.93
N SER A 159 -9.45 8.36 -10.96
CA SER A 159 -8.04 8.73 -10.88
C SER A 159 -7.18 7.51 -10.53
N ALA A 160 -5.88 7.61 -10.77
CA ALA A 160 -4.92 6.77 -10.06
C ALA A 160 -5.03 7.02 -8.54
N PRO A 161 -4.55 6.11 -7.67
CA PRO A 161 -4.59 6.32 -6.22
C PRO A 161 -3.78 7.55 -5.81
N MET A 162 -4.44 8.53 -5.17
CA MET A 162 -3.89 9.82 -4.77
C MET A 162 -3.69 9.87 -3.25
N LEU A 163 -2.45 9.99 -2.78
CA LEU A 163 -2.14 10.16 -1.36
C LEU A 163 -2.58 11.55 -0.87
N VAL A 164 -3.45 11.58 0.14
CA VAL A 164 -3.99 12.82 0.70
C VAL A 164 -3.10 13.32 1.84
N ILE A 165 -2.59 14.56 1.70
CA ILE A 165 -1.83 15.24 2.75
C ILE A 165 -2.57 16.53 3.13
N PRO A 166 -3.50 16.49 4.10
CA PRO A 166 -4.25 17.67 4.51
C PRO A 166 -3.36 18.63 5.31
N ILE A 167 -3.36 19.92 4.96
CA ILE A 167 -2.58 20.96 5.65
C ILE A 167 -3.51 22.04 6.19
N GLU A 168 -3.47 22.28 7.49
CA GLU A 168 -4.10 23.41 8.15
C GLU A 168 -3.03 24.48 8.47
N TRP A 169 -3.23 25.69 7.98
CA TRP A 169 -2.48 26.87 8.39
C TRP A 169 -3.26 27.59 9.48
N SER A 170 -2.75 27.51 10.72
CA SER A 170 -3.32 28.17 11.88
C SER A 170 -2.23 28.92 12.63
N GLY A 171 -2.46 30.20 12.93
CA GLY A 171 -1.44 31.04 13.58
C GLY A 171 -0.14 31.23 12.78
N GLY A 172 -0.20 31.07 11.45
CA GLY A 172 0.96 31.19 10.56
C GLY A 172 1.86 29.95 10.46
N ALA A 173 1.53 28.88 11.19
CA ALA A 173 2.24 27.60 11.11
C ALA A 173 1.41 26.57 10.34
N PRO A 174 2.01 25.82 9.40
CA PRO A 174 1.34 24.70 8.77
C PRO A 174 1.37 23.46 9.68
N ILE A 175 0.24 22.77 9.77
CA ILE A 175 0.07 21.54 10.55
C ILE A 175 -0.64 20.52 9.66
N SER A 176 -0.10 19.31 9.56
CA SER A 176 -0.72 18.18 8.88
C SER A 176 -1.02 17.05 9.87
N PHE A 177 -0.14 16.06 10.02
CA PHE A 177 -0.33 14.92 10.92
C PHE A 177 0.43 15.05 12.26
N GLU A 178 1.22 16.11 12.45
CA GLU A 178 2.01 16.36 13.66
C GLU A 178 1.13 16.55 14.90
N LEU A 179 0.00 17.24 14.72
CA LEU A 179 -1.05 17.41 15.72
C LEU A 179 -2.42 17.15 15.08
N ARG A 180 -3.33 16.54 15.84
CA ARG A 180 -4.75 16.49 15.48
C ARG A 180 -5.29 17.90 15.31
N ASN A 181 -5.87 18.15 14.14
CA ASN A 181 -6.44 19.44 13.78
C ASN A 181 -7.85 19.28 13.19
N GLU A 182 -8.59 20.38 13.08
CA GLU A 182 -9.99 20.34 12.64
C GLU A 182 -10.10 19.97 11.16
N TRP A 183 -9.10 20.33 10.36
CA TRP A 183 -9.07 19.98 8.95
C TRP A 183 -8.90 18.48 8.70
N GLN A 184 -8.02 17.84 9.47
CA GLN A 184 -7.84 16.39 9.45
C GLN A 184 -9.14 15.68 9.87
N LYS A 185 -9.84 16.19 10.88
CA LYS A 185 -11.14 15.64 11.29
C LYS A 185 -12.18 15.76 10.18
N ALA A 186 -12.21 16.87 9.44
CA ALA A 186 -13.10 17.04 8.30
C ALA A 186 -12.80 16.03 7.18
N TRP A 187 -11.52 15.84 6.82
CA TRP A 187 -11.12 14.85 5.83
C TRP A 187 -11.34 13.39 6.26
N ALA A 188 -11.26 13.12 7.56
CA ALA A 188 -11.60 11.82 8.12
C ALA A 188 -13.11 11.54 8.06
N ARG A 189 -13.96 12.57 8.26
CA ARG A 189 -15.43 12.48 8.09
C ARG A 189 -15.85 12.46 6.62
N PHE A 190 -15.06 13.05 5.74
CA PHE A 190 -15.35 13.12 4.31
C PHE A 190 -15.47 11.72 3.70
N ARG A 191 -16.53 11.47 2.95
CA ARG A 191 -16.79 10.17 2.33
C ARG A 191 -16.18 10.11 0.93
N SER A 192 -14.88 9.81 0.88
CA SER A 192 -14.12 9.64 -0.37
C SER A 192 -14.70 8.60 -1.31
N GLY A 193 -15.40 7.59 -0.77
CA GLY A 193 -16.00 6.52 -1.56
C GLY A 193 -16.83 7.03 -2.73
N ASN A 194 -17.53 8.17 -2.59
CA ASN A 194 -18.42 8.74 -3.62
C ASN A 194 -17.72 9.57 -4.69
N SER A 195 -16.42 9.81 -4.54
CA SER A 195 -15.63 10.53 -5.52
C SER A 195 -15.09 9.59 -6.61
N PRO A 196 -14.98 10.06 -7.87
CA PRO A 196 -14.14 9.41 -8.88
C PRO A 196 -12.64 9.61 -8.62
N VAL A 197 -12.26 10.42 -7.62
CA VAL A 197 -10.87 10.51 -7.16
C VAL A 197 -10.64 9.42 -6.11
N ASP A 198 -9.66 8.57 -6.36
CA ASP A 198 -9.25 7.53 -5.42
C ASP A 198 -8.28 8.11 -4.39
N TYR A 199 -8.73 8.26 -3.15
CA TYR A 199 -7.97 8.91 -2.08
C TYR A 199 -7.35 7.87 -1.16
N VAL A 200 -6.02 7.77 -1.19
CA VAL A 200 -5.24 7.04 -0.19
C VAL A 200 -5.13 7.92 1.05
N ARG A 201 -5.82 7.54 2.12
CA ARG A 201 -5.88 8.29 3.37
C ARG A 201 -5.12 7.55 4.45
N VAL A 202 -4.27 8.26 5.17
CA VAL A 202 -3.53 7.71 6.30
C VAL A 202 -4.17 8.10 7.63
N SER A 203 -3.95 7.27 8.65
CA SER A 203 -4.42 7.57 10.00
C SER A 203 -3.58 8.67 10.67
N GLY A 204 -2.34 8.91 10.24
CA GLY A 204 -1.46 9.91 10.84
C GLY A 204 -0.71 9.39 12.07
N THR A 205 -0.38 8.10 12.10
CA THR A 205 0.28 7.43 13.23
C THR A 205 1.65 6.89 12.81
N GLY A 206 2.46 6.41 13.77
CA GLY A 206 3.79 5.89 13.46
C GLY A 206 4.72 6.93 12.82
N ALA A 207 5.20 6.64 11.60
CA ALA A 207 6.11 7.50 10.84
C ALA A 207 5.40 8.61 10.06
N ASP A 208 4.07 8.56 9.91
CA ASP A 208 3.28 9.48 9.08
C ASP A 208 3.58 10.97 9.36
N PRO A 209 3.67 11.46 10.62
CA PRO A 209 3.89 12.90 10.85
C PRO A 209 5.24 13.42 10.35
N ILE A 210 6.25 12.54 10.23
CA ILE A 210 7.58 12.91 9.76
C ILE A 210 7.63 12.91 8.22
N LEU A 211 6.86 12.01 7.61
CA LEU A 211 6.84 11.78 6.17
C LEU A 211 5.78 12.61 5.43
N LEU A 212 4.67 12.91 6.10
CA LEU A 212 3.49 13.55 5.55
C LEU A 212 3.27 14.87 6.30
N ASN A 213 4.03 15.89 5.89
CA ASN A 213 3.92 17.23 6.43
C ASN A 213 4.13 18.28 5.35
N ALA A 214 3.80 19.53 5.70
CA ALA A 214 3.87 20.67 4.79
C ALA A 214 5.28 20.98 4.27
N ALA A 215 6.33 20.57 5.00
CA ALA A 215 7.69 20.72 4.50
C ALA A 215 8.00 19.71 3.40
N GLN A 216 7.51 18.46 3.51
CA GLN A 216 7.66 17.45 2.46
C GLN A 216 6.86 17.80 1.21
N THR A 217 5.63 18.30 1.33
CA THR A 217 4.78 18.67 0.17
C THR A 217 5.38 19.75 -0.73
N ARG A 218 6.36 20.51 -0.24
CA ARG A 218 7.08 21.54 -0.99
C ARG A 218 8.41 21.07 -1.58
N ARG A 219 8.78 19.80 -1.38
CA ARG A 219 10.03 19.26 -1.93
C ARG A 219 9.79 18.77 -3.37
N PRO A 220 10.56 19.26 -4.35
CA PRO A 220 10.41 18.83 -5.74
C PRO A 220 11.08 17.48 -6.06
N GLY A 221 11.76 16.83 -5.11
CA GLY A 221 12.57 15.63 -5.37
C GLY A 221 11.74 14.39 -5.74
N ARG A 222 11.72 14.00 -7.01
CA ARG A 222 10.95 12.83 -7.52
C ARG A 222 11.39 11.51 -6.92
N SER A 223 12.68 11.32 -6.66
CA SER A 223 13.22 10.09 -6.06
C SER A 223 12.66 9.84 -4.66
N TRP A 224 12.56 10.89 -3.85
CA TRP A 224 11.93 10.85 -2.53
C TRP A 224 10.44 10.54 -2.64
N TRP A 225 9.72 11.24 -3.53
CA TRP A 225 8.30 11.01 -3.74
C TRP A 225 7.98 9.60 -4.22
N ARG A 226 8.78 9.03 -5.13
CA ARG A 226 8.64 7.63 -5.56
C ARG A 226 8.72 6.66 -4.39
N MET A 227 9.77 6.78 -3.56
CA MET A 227 9.93 5.92 -2.38
C MET A 227 8.77 6.07 -1.40
N LEU A 228 8.30 7.31 -1.20
CA LEU A 228 7.19 7.59 -0.31
C LEU A 228 5.86 7.03 -0.86
N LEU A 229 5.57 7.26 -2.14
CA LEU A 229 4.36 6.81 -2.82
C LEU A 229 4.28 5.28 -2.89
N ASP A 230 5.40 4.60 -3.14
CA ASP A 230 5.52 3.14 -3.08
C ASP A 230 5.15 2.60 -1.68
N GLN A 231 5.67 3.22 -0.61
CA GLN A 231 5.35 2.86 0.77
C GLN A 231 3.85 2.96 1.12
N TYR A 232 3.11 3.87 0.46
CA TYR A 232 1.68 4.08 0.69
C TYR A 232 0.78 3.49 -0.41
N GLY A 233 1.34 2.84 -1.44
CA GLY A 233 0.57 2.30 -2.57
C GLY A 233 -0.17 3.36 -3.38
N ALA A 234 0.39 4.57 -3.49
CA ALA A 234 -0.19 5.69 -4.23
C ALA A 234 0.60 5.97 -5.51
N ALA A 235 -0.05 6.54 -6.52
CA ALA A 235 0.57 6.91 -7.79
C ALA A 235 1.00 8.39 -7.82
N ASP A 236 0.29 9.25 -7.09
CA ASP A 236 0.61 10.68 -6.95
C ASP A 236 0.01 11.24 -5.65
N ILE A 237 0.18 12.54 -5.40
CA ILE A 237 -0.30 13.23 -4.21
C ILE A 237 -1.35 14.30 -4.51
N VAL A 238 -2.24 14.50 -3.55
CA VAL A 238 -3.11 15.68 -3.46
C VAL A 238 -2.94 16.34 -2.09
N VAL A 239 -2.82 17.67 -2.10
CA VAL A 239 -2.53 18.45 -0.90
C VAL A 239 -3.66 19.46 -0.71
N PRO A 240 -4.74 19.08 -0.01
CA PRO A 240 -5.80 19.99 0.34
C PRO A 240 -5.38 20.88 1.51
N GLU A 241 -5.26 22.18 1.26
CA GLU A 241 -4.84 23.16 2.26
C GLU A 241 -6.00 24.03 2.72
N VAL A 242 -6.02 24.39 4.00
CA VAL A 242 -6.91 25.43 4.55
C VAL A 242 -6.10 26.43 5.36
N SER A 243 -6.29 27.72 5.14
CA SER A 243 -5.76 28.79 5.98
C SER A 243 -6.87 29.43 6.78
N LEU A 244 -6.79 29.30 8.10
CA LEU A 244 -7.80 29.78 9.04
C LEU A 244 -7.37 31.11 9.64
N GLN A 245 -8.12 32.16 9.34
CA GLN A 245 -7.95 33.48 9.93
C GLN A 245 -9.13 33.77 10.84
N ARG A 246 -8.84 33.90 12.14
CA ARG A 246 -9.82 34.35 13.14
C ARG A 246 -9.69 35.85 13.29
N GLN A 247 -10.78 36.58 13.09
CA GLN A 247 -10.76 38.05 13.25
C GLN A 247 -10.65 38.45 14.74
N TRP A 248 -11.27 37.67 15.62
CA TRP A 248 -11.14 37.77 17.08
C TRP A 248 -11.51 36.42 17.74
N PRO A 249 -11.16 36.18 19.01
CA PRO A 249 -11.60 34.98 19.74
C PRO A 249 -13.13 34.84 19.72
N GLY A 250 -13.64 33.68 19.29
CA GLY A 250 -15.08 33.43 19.13
C GLY A 250 -15.75 34.08 17.91
N GLY A 251 -15.03 34.96 17.19
CA GLY A 251 -15.53 35.70 16.04
C GLY A 251 -15.58 34.92 14.73
N PRO A 252 -15.92 35.61 13.62
CA PRO A 252 -16.00 34.99 12.32
C PRO A 252 -14.64 34.40 11.93
N VAL A 253 -14.70 33.19 11.40
CA VAL A 253 -13.53 32.48 10.88
C VAL A 253 -13.61 32.50 9.37
N ILE A 254 -12.56 33.02 8.74
CA ILE A 254 -12.39 32.98 7.30
C ILE A 254 -11.42 31.84 6.99
N GLY A 255 -11.88 30.88 6.18
CA GLY A 255 -11.08 29.79 5.67
C GLY A 255 -10.75 30.00 4.20
N THR A 256 -9.48 30.15 3.86
CA THR A 256 -9.02 30.10 2.46
C THR A 256 -8.56 28.69 2.13
N PHE A 257 -9.29 28.03 1.24
CA PHE A 257 -9.05 26.66 0.82
C PHE A 257 -8.27 26.65 -0.49
N THR A 258 -7.30 25.75 -0.60
CA THR A 258 -6.50 25.58 -1.82
C THR A 258 -6.38 24.10 -2.11
N ALA A 259 -6.79 23.69 -3.30
CA ALA A 259 -6.61 22.33 -3.80
C ALA A 259 -5.30 22.28 -4.59
N ARG A 260 -4.32 21.48 -4.16
CA ARG A 260 -3.05 21.30 -4.89
C ARG A 260 -2.85 19.86 -5.32
N HIS A 261 -2.15 19.67 -6.43
CA HIS A 261 -1.87 18.38 -7.03
C HIS A 261 -0.39 18.23 -7.37
N GLY A 262 0.13 17.02 -7.14
CA GLY A 262 1.47 16.63 -7.53
C GLY A 262 2.59 17.17 -6.63
N PRO A 263 3.82 16.66 -6.79
CA PRO A 263 5.00 17.03 -6.00
C PRO A 263 5.47 18.47 -6.26
N ASP A 264 5.07 19.07 -7.37
CA ASP A 264 5.29 20.50 -7.65
C ASP A 264 4.26 21.41 -6.98
N GLY A 265 3.22 20.81 -6.39
CA GLY A 265 2.12 21.52 -5.76
C GLY A 265 1.38 22.44 -6.74
N LYS A 266 1.02 21.95 -7.92
CA LYS A 266 0.20 22.72 -8.87
C LYS A 266 -1.13 23.08 -8.20
N ILE A 267 -1.50 24.36 -8.18
CA ILE A 267 -2.79 24.80 -7.66
C ILE A 267 -3.87 24.48 -8.70
N ILE A 268 -4.89 23.73 -8.29
CA ILE A 268 -6.05 23.35 -9.09
C ILE A 268 -7.18 24.36 -8.93
N ASP A 269 -7.47 24.73 -7.69
CA ASP A 269 -8.54 25.69 -7.35
C ASP A 269 -8.24 26.35 -6.00
N SER A 270 -8.78 27.54 -5.80
CA SER A 270 -8.73 28.24 -4.51
C SER A 270 -10.02 29.03 -4.28
N PHE A 271 -10.56 28.92 -3.07
CA PHE A 271 -11.81 29.59 -2.70
C PHE A 271 -11.83 29.92 -1.21
N THR A 272 -12.70 30.84 -0.83
CA THR A 272 -12.87 31.27 0.55
C THR A 272 -14.27 30.89 1.05
N LEU A 273 -14.34 30.40 2.29
CA LEU A 273 -15.59 30.27 3.04
C LEU A 273 -15.49 31.08 4.33
N ARG A 274 -16.63 31.52 4.83
CA ARG A 274 -16.74 32.28 6.08
C ARG A 274 -17.83 31.65 6.94
N THR A 275 -17.54 31.54 8.23
CA THR A 275 -18.53 31.27 9.28
C THR A 275 -18.59 32.48 10.22
N GLU A 276 -19.78 32.85 10.69
CA GLU A 276 -19.96 33.96 11.62
C GLU A 276 -19.57 33.60 13.06
N THR A 277 -19.58 32.31 13.39
CA THR A 277 -19.29 31.80 14.73
C THR A 277 -18.16 30.77 14.70
N GLY A 278 -17.42 30.70 15.81
CA GLY A 278 -16.41 29.65 16.04
C GLY A 278 -17.01 28.24 15.98
N ASP A 279 -18.25 28.06 16.43
CA ASP A 279 -18.94 26.77 16.44
C ASP A 279 -19.33 26.28 15.03
N GLY A 280 -19.47 27.21 14.07
CA GLY A 280 -19.71 26.86 12.67
C GLY A 280 -18.46 26.40 11.91
N LEU A 281 -17.28 26.41 12.54
CA LEU A 281 -16.01 26.01 11.92
C LEU A 281 -16.04 24.57 11.37
N PRO A 282 -16.46 23.53 12.14
CA PRO A 282 -16.49 22.16 11.63
C PRO A 282 -17.37 22.03 10.37
N ALA A 283 -18.55 22.63 10.36
CA ALA A 283 -19.45 22.62 9.21
C ALA A 283 -18.88 23.38 8.00
N MET A 284 -18.13 24.47 8.23
CA MET A 284 -17.41 25.18 7.17
C MET A 284 -16.31 24.31 6.56
N LEU A 285 -15.56 23.57 7.39
CA LEU A 285 -14.51 22.67 6.92
C LEU A 285 -15.10 21.48 6.15
N ASP A 286 -16.20 20.88 6.61
CA ASP A 286 -16.84 19.78 5.88
C ASP A 286 -17.32 20.23 4.48
N LYS A 287 -17.89 21.44 4.37
CA LYS A 287 -18.22 22.07 3.08
C LYS A 287 -16.96 22.36 2.25
N GLY A 288 -15.88 22.79 2.89
CA GLY A 288 -14.59 23.02 2.24
C GLY A 288 -14.01 21.74 1.63
N ALA A 289 -14.03 20.62 2.37
CA ALA A 289 -13.56 19.33 1.89
C ALA A 289 -14.38 18.87 0.66
N ALA A 290 -15.71 18.98 0.72
CA ALA A 290 -16.59 18.65 -0.42
C ALA A 290 -16.32 19.53 -1.65
N ARG A 291 -16.02 20.82 -1.47
CA ARG A 291 -15.72 21.73 -2.59
C ARG A 291 -14.33 21.51 -3.17
N ILE A 292 -13.34 21.13 -2.35
CA ILE A 292 -12.03 20.67 -2.84
C ILE A 292 -12.19 19.39 -3.66
N ASP A 293 -12.95 18.41 -3.17
CA ASP A 293 -13.21 17.20 -3.94
C ASP A 293 -13.83 17.53 -5.29
N ALA A 294 -14.87 18.38 -5.32
CA ALA A 294 -15.46 18.84 -6.57
C ALA A 294 -14.44 19.51 -7.51
N ALA A 295 -13.43 20.21 -6.99
CA ALA A 295 -12.35 20.78 -7.79
C ALA A 295 -11.43 19.70 -8.39
N TYR A 296 -11.03 18.69 -7.61
CA TYR A 296 -10.27 17.56 -8.12
C TYR A 296 -11.06 16.74 -9.14
N VAL A 297 -12.36 16.52 -8.93
CA VAL A 297 -13.24 15.85 -9.89
C VAL A 297 -13.30 16.61 -11.22
N ARG A 298 -13.47 17.94 -11.19
CA ARG A 298 -13.42 18.77 -12.41
C ARG A 298 -12.06 18.65 -13.10
N ALA A 299 -10.96 18.70 -12.35
CA ALA A 299 -9.62 18.55 -12.89
C ALA A 299 -9.40 17.16 -13.51
N LEU A 300 -9.94 16.09 -12.92
CA LEU A 300 -9.91 14.73 -13.47
C LEU A 300 -10.68 14.63 -14.79
N GLN A 301 -11.88 15.23 -14.85
CA GLN A 301 -12.69 15.28 -16.07
C GLN A 301 -11.99 16.08 -17.17
N ALA A 302 -11.32 17.18 -16.84
CA ALA A 302 -10.48 17.97 -17.75
C ALA A 302 -9.17 17.26 -18.14
N GLY A 303 -8.82 16.15 -17.47
CA GLY A 303 -7.54 15.45 -17.67
C GLY A 303 -6.34 16.16 -17.04
N GLU A 304 -6.55 17.14 -16.18
CA GLU A 304 -5.48 17.82 -15.43
C GLU A 304 -5.03 17.05 -14.19
N LEU A 305 -5.90 16.22 -13.62
CA LEU A 305 -5.59 15.34 -12.49
C LEU A 305 -5.11 13.98 -13.02
N ARG A 306 -3.84 13.91 -13.43
CA ARG A 306 -3.17 12.69 -13.90
C ARG A 306 -1.91 12.48 -13.06
N ALA A 307 -1.63 11.22 -12.72
CA ALA A 307 -0.40 10.88 -12.03
C ALA A 307 0.82 11.32 -12.86
N ASP A 308 1.78 11.96 -12.20
CA ASP A 308 3.05 12.36 -12.82
C ASP A 308 3.77 11.11 -13.36
N PRO A 309 4.03 11.02 -14.69
CA PRO A 309 4.71 9.87 -15.29
C PRO A 309 6.11 9.61 -14.71
N THR A 310 6.73 10.61 -14.09
CA THR A 310 8.05 10.47 -13.45
C THR A 310 7.98 9.83 -12.06
N LEU A 311 6.79 9.76 -11.46
CA LEU A 311 6.55 9.11 -10.16
C LEU A 311 6.12 7.65 -10.32
N VAL A 312 5.52 7.33 -11.46
CA VAL A 312 5.21 5.96 -11.83
C VAL A 312 6.55 5.22 -12.04
N VAL A 313 6.89 4.32 -11.13
CA VAL A 313 7.69 3.16 -11.51
C VAL A 313 6.84 2.49 -12.57
N GLU A 314 7.34 2.31 -13.80
CA GLU A 314 6.77 1.29 -14.67
C GLU A 314 6.69 0.02 -13.82
N ASP A 315 5.51 -0.27 -13.26
CA ASP A 315 5.20 -1.61 -12.84
C ASP A 315 5.62 -2.46 -14.02
N ALA A 316 6.56 -3.37 -13.75
CA ALA A 316 6.98 -4.39 -14.70
C ALA A 316 5.72 -4.83 -15.45
N PRO A 317 5.75 -4.86 -16.79
CA PRO A 317 4.54 -5.05 -17.59
C PRO A 317 3.73 -6.15 -16.94
N ALA A 318 2.46 -5.86 -16.66
CA ALA A 318 1.51 -6.82 -16.12
C ALA A 318 1.85 -8.16 -16.73
N VAL A 319 2.25 -9.12 -15.89
CA VAL A 319 2.65 -10.44 -16.36
C VAL A 319 1.44 -10.98 -17.10
N GLU A 320 1.41 -10.80 -18.43
CA GLU A 320 0.70 -11.69 -19.33
C GLU A 320 1.15 -13.06 -18.88
N GLU A 321 0.21 -13.91 -18.46
CA GLU A 321 0.49 -15.28 -18.04
C GLU A 321 1.41 -15.92 -19.08
N ILE A 322 2.70 -15.93 -18.79
CA ILE A 322 3.68 -16.56 -19.66
C ILE A 322 3.34 -18.03 -19.59
N PRO A 323 3.02 -18.69 -20.73
CA PRO A 323 2.78 -20.11 -20.75
C PRO A 323 3.95 -20.82 -20.04
N ILE A 324 3.60 -21.74 -19.15
CA ILE A 324 4.51 -22.50 -18.27
C ILE A 324 5.72 -23.09 -19.01
N ASP A 325 5.59 -23.30 -20.32
CA ASP A 325 6.65 -23.78 -21.22
C ASP A 325 7.85 -22.82 -21.34
N ASP A 326 7.65 -21.50 -21.27
CA ASP A 326 8.73 -20.52 -21.41
C ASP A 326 9.57 -20.39 -20.12
N VAL A 327 8.94 -20.65 -18.96
CA VAL A 327 9.60 -20.69 -17.65
C VAL A 327 10.52 -21.92 -17.55
N LEU A 328 10.09 -23.07 -18.09
CA LEU A 328 10.91 -24.27 -18.20
C LEU A 328 12.12 -24.07 -19.12
N GLY A 329 11.96 -23.35 -20.24
CA GLY A 329 13.05 -22.99 -21.14
C GLY A 329 14.11 -22.10 -20.47
N GLN A 330 13.70 -21.10 -19.70
CA GLN A 330 14.61 -20.21 -18.99
C GLN A 330 15.32 -20.88 -17.79
N LEU A 331 14.62 -21.77 -17.07
CA LEU A 331 15.23 -22.58 -16.00
C LEU A 331 16.25 -23.59 -16.54
N ALA A 332 16.01 -24.17 -17.72
CA ALA A 332 16.96 -25.05 -18.40
C ALA A 332 18.23 -24.32 -18.85
N LEU A 333 18.12 -23.05 -19.25
CA LEU A 333 19.27 -22.19 -19.55
C LEU A 333 20.06 -21.81 -18.28
N ALA A 334 19.38 -21.58 -17.15
CA ALA A 334 20.01 -21.28 -15.86
C ALA A 334 20.71 -22.50 -15.21
N ALA A 335 20.31 -23.72 -15.56
CA ALA A 335 20.96 -24.97 -15.11
C ALA A 335 22.12 -25.45 -16.01
N SER A 336 22.50 -24.65 -17.01
CA SER A 336 23.53 -25.02 -17.97
C SER A 336 24.91 -24.46 -17.57
N THR A 337 25.91 -25.34 -17.57
CA THR A 337 27.30 -24.99 -17.24
C THR A 337 28.11 -24.83 -18.52
N VAL A 338 28.85 -23.73 -18.62
CA VAL A 338 29.77 -23.49 -19.73
C VAL A 338 31.11 -24.14 -19.39
N VAL A 339 31.47 -25.19 -20.13
CA VAL A 339 32.68 -25.97 -19.90
C VAL A 339 33.64 -25.78 -21.07
N PRO A 340 34.88 -25.30 -20.84
CA PRO A 340 35.92 -25.33 -21.85
C PRO A 340 36.47 -26.76 -22.02
N ILE A 341 36.51 -27.25 -23.27
CA ILE A 341 37.04 -28.56 -23.64
C ILE A 341 38.23 -28.41 -24.57
N GLN A 342 39.39 -28.89 -24.17
CA GLN A 342 40.61 -28.94 -24.97
C GLN A 342 40.71 -30.28 -25.70
N VAL A 343 40.92 -30.26 -27.01
CA VAL A 343 41.01 -31.46 -27.85
C VAL A 343 42.29 -31.41 -28.66
N ASP A 344 43.04 -32.51 -28.70
CA ASP A 344 44.18 -32.63 -29.60
C ASP A 344 43.69 -32.80 -31.05
N THR A 345 44.04 -31.85 -31.91
CA THR A 345 43.55 -31.75 -33.30
C THR A 345 44.74 -31.71 -34.27
N PRO A 346 45.32 -32.87 -34.62
CA PRO A 346 46.47 -32.95 -35.53
C PRO A 346 46.11 -32.51 -36.95
N ASP A 347 44.88 -32.71 -37.39
CA ASP A 347 44.37 -32.29 -38.70
C ASP A 347 42.93 -31.76 -38.61
N SER A 348 42.42 -31.24 -39.73
CA SER A 348 41.05 -30.70 -39.83
C SER A 348 39.96 -31.77 -39.81
N VAL A 349 40.30 -33.03 -40.11
CA VAL A 349 39.37 -34.17 -40.08
C VAL A 349 39.07 -34.55 -38.63
N MET A 350 40.09 -34.60 -37.78
CA MET A 350 39.97 -34.86 -36.34
C MET A 350 39.18 -33.76 -35.65
N LEU A 351 39.43 -32.49 -35.99
CA LEU A 351 38.63 -31.35 -35.49
C LEU A 351 37.13 -31.54 -35.78
N ARG A 352 36.76 -31.78 -37.05
CA ARG A 352 35.35 -31.98 -37.44
C ARG A 352 34.74 -33.19 -36.75
N SER A 353 35.51 -34.28 -36.62
CA SER A 353 35.02 -35.49 -35.95
C SER A 353 34.80 -35.27 -34.45
N ALA A 354 35.65 -34.47 -33.79
CA ALA A 354 35.52 -34.12 -32.39
C ALA A 354 34.32 -33.21 -32.15
N GLU A 355 34.11 -32.22 -33.03
CA GLU A 355 32.96 -31.33 -32.97
C GLU A 355 31.63 -32.10 -33.11
N VAL A 356 31.53 -33.00 -34.09
CA VAL A 356 30.34 -33.86 -34.27
C VAL A 356 30.13 -34.77 -33.06
N ALA A 357 31.21 -35.36 -32.53
CA ALA A 357 31.12 -36.23 -31.36
C ALA A 357 30.66 -35.49 -30.11
N LEU A 358 31.14 -34.26 -29.88
CA LEU A 358 30.69 -33.41 -28.77
C LEU A 358 29.21 -33.03 -28.93
N ARG A 359 28.77 -32.63 -30.13
CA ARG A 359 27.34 -32.32 -30.37
C ARG A 359 26.42 -33.52 -30.15
N GLY A 360 26.94 -34.75 -30.26
CA GLY A 360 26.20 -35.98 -30.00
C GLY A 360 26.10 -36.40 -28.53
N VAL A 361 26.68 -35.64 -27.60
CA VAL A 361 26.58 -35.91 -26.15
C VAL A 361 25.27 -35.38 -25.61
N THR A 362 24.56 -36.23 -24.86
CA THR A 362 23.23 -35.92 -24.31
C THR A 362 23.33 -34.82 -23.27
N GLY A 363 22.59 -33.73 -23.44
CA GLY A 363 22.63 -32.56 -22.56
C GLY A 363 23.61 -31.47 -22.99
N ILE A 364 24.36 -31.65 -24.07
CA ILE A 364 25.11 -30.55 -24.69
C ILE A 364 24.16 -29.75 -25.60
N THR A 365 23.91 -28.49 -25.25
CA THR A 365 23.01 -27.58 -25.98
C THR A 365 23.75 -26.79 -27.06
N SER A 366 25.04 -26.53 -26.87
CA SER A 366 25.86 -25.86 -27.89
C SER A 366 27.33 -26.26 -27.79
N VAL A 367 28.03 -26.27 -28.93
CA VAL A 367 29.47 -26.46 -29.05
C VAL A 367 29.99 -25.37 -29.97
N GLN A 368 30.90 -24.53 -29.48
CA GLN A 368 31.53 -23.47 -30.25
C GLN A 368 33.04 -23.61 -30.20
N THR A 369 33.74 -23.46 -31.32
CA THR A 369 35.20 -23.42 -31.33
C THR A 369 35.65 -22.05 -30.82
N SER A 370 36.22 -22.00 -29.62
CA SER A 370 36.75 -20.77 -29.04
C SER A 370 38.18 -20.48 -29.51
N SER A 371 38.96 -21.51 -29.81
CA SER A 371 40.31 -21.40 -30.37
C SER A 371 40.61 -22.60 -31.24
N LEU A 372 41.15 -22.36 -32.44
CA LEU A 372 41.49 -23.37 -33.43
C LEU A 372 43.01 -23.43 -33.61
N ALA A 373 43.61 -24.59 -33.35
CA ALA A 373 45.02 -24.85 -33.61
C ALA A 373 45.19 -26.20 -34.31
N LEU A 374 45.29 -26.17 -35.65
CA LEU A 374 45.58 -27.35 -36.46
C LEU A 374 47.04 -27.77 -36.26
N GLY A 375 47.28 -29.04 -35.94
CA GLY A 375 48.60 -29.54 -35.52
C GLY A 375 48.88 -29.34 -34.03
N GLY A 376 47.90 -28.88 -33.25
CA GLY A 376 48.01 -28.60 -31.82
C GLY A 376 46.71 -28.92 -31.07
N VAL A 377 46.43 -28.13 -30.01
CA VAL A 377 45.25 -28.32 -29.16
C VAL A 377 44.21 -27.25 -29.48
N SER A 378 43.03 -27.66 -29.94
CA SER A 378 41.90 -26.76 -30.14
C SER A 378 41.02 -26.70 -28.89
N THR A 379 40.43 -25.54 -28.60
CA THR A 379 39.55 -25.34 -27.44
C THR A 379 38.12 -25.10 -27.90
N PHE A 380 37.21 -25.95 -27.45
CA PHE A 380 35.77 -25.82 -27.61
C PHE A 380 35.16 -25.24 -26.33
N ARG A 381 34.14 -24.41 -26.49
CA ARG A 381 33.25 -23.97 -25.42
C ARG A 381 31.94 -24.74 -25.58
N VAL A 382 31.60 -25.51 -24.57
CA VAL A 382 30.41 -26.36 -24.55
C VAL A 382 29.43 -25.82 -23.52
N ASN A 383 28.16 -25.68 -23.91
CA ASN A 383 27.10 -25.46 -22.93
C ASN A 383 26.44 -26.79 -22.58
N PHE A 384 26.50 -27.20 -21.32
CA PHE A 384 26.03 -28.50 -20.84
C PHE A 384 24.97 -28.35 -19.76
N ALA A 385 23.78 -28.91 -19.98
CA ALA A 385 22.69 -28.95 -19.01
C ALA A 385 22.96 -30.02 -17.93
N GLY A 386 23.80 -29.69 -16.95
CA GLY A 386 24.14 -30.56 -15.82
C GLY A 386 25.48 -30.23 -15.17
N PRO A 387 25.87 -30.97 -14.12
CA PRO A 387 27.14 -30.77 -13.42
C PRO A 387 28.33 -31.40 -14.17
N LEU A 388 29.50 -30.78 -14.08
CA LEU A 388 30.75 -31.19 -14.78
C LEU A 388 31.13 -32.68 -14.61
N PRO A 389 31.00 -33.31 -13.42
CA PRO A 389 31.30 -34.74 -13.27
C PRO A 389 30.43 -35.66 -14.13
N ALA A 390 29.17 -35.30 -14.39
CA ALA A 390 28.29 -36.09 -15.25
C ALA A 390 28.72 -36.02 -16.72
N LEU A 391 29.16 -34.85 -17.19
CA LEU A 391 29.72 -34.69 -18.53
C LEU A 391 30.97 -35.56 -18.74
N ARG A 392 31.85 -35.61 -17.73
CA ARG A 392 33.05 -36.46 -17.76
C ARG A 392 32.70 -37.94 -17.95
N GLU A 393 31.78 -38.47 -17.16
CA GLU A 393 31.36 -39.89 -17.27
C GLU A 393 30.77 -40.22 -18.66
N GLN A 394 30.00 -39.28 -19.24
CA GLN A 394 29.44 -39.46 -20.58
C GLN A 394 30.48 -39.41 -21.71
N LEU A 395 31.56 -38.64 -21.52
CA LEU A 395 32.67 -38.61 -22.48
C LEU A 395 33.50 -39.89 -22.38
N ILE A 396 33.75 -40.37 -21.16
CA ILE A 396 34.45 -41.65 -20.93
C ILE A 396 33.67 -42.82 -21.53
N SER A 397 32.35 -42.89 -21.32
CA SER A 397 31.51 -43.97 -21.87
C SER A 397 31.48 -43.97 -23.41
N ARG A 398 31.73 -42.82 -24.04
CA ARG A 398 31.88 -42.67 -25.50
C ARG A 398 33.31 -42.91 -26.00
N GLY A 399 34.22 -43.40 -25.15
CA GLY A 399 35.58 -43.79 -25.52
C GLY A 399 36.60 -42.65 -25.56
N TRP A 400 36.30 -41.52 -24.92
CA TRP A 400 37.28 -40.44 -24.72
C TRP A 400 38.10 -40.67 -23.45
N GLN A 401 39.40 -40.45 -23.54
CA GLN A 401 40.24 -40.23 -22.37
C GLN A 401 40.07 -38.79 -21.92
N VAL A 402 39.73 -38.56 -20.66
CA VAL A 402 39.41 -37.25 -20.10
C VAL A 402 40.37 -36.92 -18.96
N GLU A 403 41.04 -35.77 -19.04
CA GLU A 403 41.95 -35.22 -18.03
C GLU A 403 41.37 -33.87 -17.54
N ASP A 404 41.54 -33.55 -16.25
CA ASP A 404 41.10 -32.26 -15.71
C ASP A 404 42.12 -31.17 -16.05
N ALA A 405 41.66 -30.05 -16.62
CA ALA A 405 42.49 -28.93 -17.04
C ALA A 405 41.97 -27.63 -16.44
N GLY A 406 42.30 -27.36 -15.17
CA GLY A 406 42.19 -26.03 -14.54
C GLY A 406 40.85 -25.30 -14.71
N GLY A 407 39.72 -26.01 -14.57
CA GLY A 407 38.37 -25.46 -14.77
C GLY A 407 37.68 -25.90 -16.07
N GLY A 408 38.34 -26.73 -16.88
CA GLY A 408 37.79 -27.40 -18.05
C GLY A 408 38.24 -28.86 -18.16
N LEU A 409 37.90 -29.51 -19.28
CA LEU A 409 38.29 -30.89 -19.58
C LEU A 409 39.25 -30.92 -20.75
N ARG A 410 40.30 -31.72 -20.68
CA ARG A 410 41.10 -32.09 -21.85
C ARG A 410 40.72 -33.49 -22.28
N ILE A 411 40.38 -33.66 -23.56
CA ILE A 411 39.95 -34.96 -24.09
C ILE A 411 40.85 -35.43 -25.24
N ARG A 412 41.07 -36.74 -25.27
CA ARG A 412 41.79 -37.45 -26.33
C ARG A 412 41.01 -38.69 -26.73
N ARG A 413 41.11 -39.11 -27.99
CA ARG A 413 40.61 -40.44 -28.38
C ARG A 413 41.44 -41.49 -27.66
N ALA A 414 40.80 -42.44 -27.00
CA ALA A 414 41.51 -43.61 -26.51
C ALA A 414 42.14 -44.34 -27.71
N SER A 415 43.48 -44.41 -27.75
CA SER A 415 44.17 -45.31 -28.67
C SER A 415 43.82 -46.74 -28.32
N ALA A 416 43.52 -47.58 -29.33
CA ALA A 416 43.36 -49.01 -29.13
C ALA A 416 44.60 -49.59 -28.42
N PRO A 417 44.45 -50.56 -27.49
CA PRO A 417 45.60 -51.20 -26.86
C PRO A 417 46.49 -51.86 -27.93
N PRO A 418 47.83 -51.82 -27.79
CA PRO A 418 48.73 -52.43 -28.76
C PRO A 418 48.46 -53.95 -28.86
N PRO A 419 48.55 -54.56 -30.07
CA PRO A 419 48.32 -55.99 -30.24
C PRO A 419 49.36 -56.80 -29.42
N PRO A 420 48.97 -57.97 -28.85
CA PRO A 420 49.89 -58.79 -28.08
C PRO A 420 51.07 -59.24 -28.95
N ALA A 421 52.28 -59.15 -28.40
CA ALA A 421 53.51 -59.55 -29.08
C ALA A 421 53.44 -61.04 -29.49
N PRO A 422 53.93 -61.42 -30.69
CA PRO A 422 53.93 -62.80 -31.13
C PRO A 422 54.85 -63.65 -30.24
N SER A 423 54.35 -64.81 -29.82
CA SER A 423 55.10 -65.83 -29.11
C SER A 423 56.26 -66.34 -29.98
N ALA A 424 57.49 -66.14 -29.49
CA ALA A 424 58.67 -66.77 -30.05
C ALA A 424 58.56 -68.30 -29.89
N ARG A 425 58.76 -69.01 -31.00
CA ARG A 425 58.96 -70.46 -31.03
C ARG A 425 60.39 -70.81 -30.63
#